data_AF-A0A7X6RJN2-F1
#
_entry.id   AF-A0A7X6RJN2-F1
#
_cell.length_a   1.000
_cell.length_b   1.000
_cell.length_c   1.000
_cell.angle_alpha   90.00
_cell.angle_beta   90.00
_cell.angle_gamma   90.00
#
_symmetry.space_group_name_H-M   'P 1'
#
loop_
_entity.id
_entity.type
_entity.pdbx_description
1 polymer ?
#
loop_
_entity_poly.entity_id
_entity_poly.type
_entity_poly.pdbx_seq_one_letter_code
_entity_poly.pdbx_strand_id
1 'polypeptide(L)'
;MGFELALILLGDAPSGAALALRRLEYAAADWARDGIPIDLVQHAIHDGVKRTLNRIDPAGGTGTTDPVADRSFLVDMLDLLTCTVSRAYVDAIRHRPA
;
A
#
# COMPACT_ATOMS: atom_id res chain seq x y z
N MET A 1 -21.76 6.35 6.26
CA MET A 1 -21.61 5.10 7.05
C MET A 1 -20.68 4.04 6.40
N GLY A 2 -19.81 4.37 5.44
CA GLY A 2 -18.90 3.38 4.80
C GLY A 2 -17.41 3.63 5.07
N PHE A 3 -17.01 4.89 5.25
CA PHE A 3 -15.61 5.26 5.54
C PHE A 3 -15.21 4.92 6.98
N GLU A 4 -16.15 4.99 7.92
CA GLU A 4 -15.96 4.51 9.29
C GLU A 4 -15.70 3.00 9.34
N LEU A 5 -16.30 2.20 8.47
CA LEU A 5 -16.03 0.75 8.41
C LEU A 5 -14.68 0.43 7.76
N ALA A 6 -14.23 1.25 6.80
CA ALA A 6 -12.88 1.13 6.25
C ALA A 6 -11.81 1.56 7.28
N LEU A 7 -12.10 2.57 8.10
CA LEU A 7 -11.25 2.98 9.22
C LEU A 7 -11.39 2.09 10.46
N ILE A 8 -12.47 1.34 10.66
CA ILE A 8 -12.58 0.27 11.69
C ILE A 8 -11.84 -0.98 11.22
N LEU A 9 -11.86 -1.31 9.92
CA LEU A 9 -11.00 -2.36 9.36
C LEU A 9 -9.51 -1.96 9.32
N LEU A 10 -9.23 -0.66 9.18
CA LEU A 10 -7.88 -0.11 9.26
C LEU A 10 -7.47 0.28 10.69
N GLY A 11 -8.41 0.34 11.63
CA GLY A 11 -8.27 1.09 12.88
C GLY A 11 -9.03 0.55 14.10
N ASP A 12 -9.56 -0.67 14.09
CA ASP A 12 -9.90 -1.34 15.36
C ASP A 12 -8.67 -1.97 16.06
N ALA A 13 -7.49 -1.77 15.47
CA ALA A 13 -6.30 -1.38 16.22
C ALA A 13 -5.22 -0.90 15.24
N PRO A 14 -4.21 -0.14 15.70
CA PRO A 14 -2.94 0.05 14.98
C PRO A 14 -2.28 -1.28 14.50
N SER A 15 -2.82 -2.42 14.91
CA SER A 15 -2.49 -3.77 14.42
C SER A 15 -3.00 -4.07 13.00
N GLY A 16 -4.09 -3.45 12.51
CA GLY A 16 -4.67 -3.76 11.19
C GLY A 16 -3.81 -3.27 10.03
N ALA A 17 -3.48 -1.99 10.02
CA ALA A 17 -2.53 -1.41 9.06
C ALA A 17 -1.13 -2.03 9.18
N ALA A 18 -0.66 -2.28 10.42
CA ALA A 18 0.61 -2.95 10.64
C ALA A 18 0.62 -4.40 10.12
N LEU A 19 -0.47 -5.15 10.29
CA LEU A 19 -0.62 -6.50 9.75
C LEU A 19 -0.62 -6.48 8.21
N ALA A 20 -1.29 -5.50 7.60
CA ALA A 20 -1.29 -5.33 6.15
C ALA A 20 0.13 -5.05 5.63
N LEU A 21 0.86 -4.14 6.28
CA LEU A 21 2.26 -3.86 5.94
C LEU A 21 3.14 -5.10 6.13
N ARG A 22 2.98 -5.85 7.22
CA ARG A 22 3.71 -7.13 7.43
C ARG A 22 3.43 -8.15 6.34
N ARG A 23 2.17 -8.33 5.95
CA ARG A 23 1.81 -9.23 4.83
C ARG A 23 2.45 -8.77 3.52
N LEU A 24 2.49 -7.47 3.29
CA LEU A 24 3.10 -6.88 2.11
C LEU A 24 4.63 -7.09 2.11
N GLU A 25 5.29 -6.98 3.26
CA GLU A 25 6.72 -7.32 3.42
C GLU A 25 6.99 -8.81 3.10
N TYR A 26 6.17 -9.72 3.65
CA TYR A 26 6.31 -11.15 3.37
C TYR A 26 6.13 -11.46 1.88
N ALA A 27 5.09 -10.90 1.26
CA ALA A 27 4.84 -11.07 -0.17
C ALA A 27 5.98 -10.50 -1.02
N ALA A 28 6.51 -9.31 -0.66
CA ALA A 28 7.64 -8.70 -1.35
C ALA A 28 8.91 -9.56 -1.26
N ALA A 29 9.15 -10.19 -0.11
CA ALA A 29 10.26 -11.11 0.06
C ALA A 29 10.10 -12.38 -0.79
N ASP A 30 8.87 -12.90 -0.92
CA ASP A 30 8.60 -14.08 -1.76
C ASP A 30 8.72 -13.74 -3.24
N TRP A 31 8.17 -12.61 -3.69
CA TRP A 31 8.34 -12.14 -5.07
C TRP A 31 9.81 -11.94 -5.45
N ALA A 32 10.63 -11.42 -4.52
CA ALA A 32 12.07 -11.33 -4.71
C ALA A 32 12.73 -12.71 -4.85
N ARG A 33 12.28 -13.70 -4.07
CA ARG A 33 12.77 -15.09 -4.16
C ARG A 33 12.34 -15.78 -5.46
N ASP A 34 11.18 -15.43 -5.98
CA ASP A 34 10.66 -15.93 -7.25
C ASP A 34 11.26 -15.20 -8.47
N GLY A 35 12.04 -14.14 -8.23
CA GLY A 35 12.71 -13.37 -9.28
C GLY A 35 11.78 -12.43 -10.05
N ILE A 36 10.62 -12.07 -9.47
CA ILE A 36 9.67 -11.14 -10.07
C ILE A 36 10.26 -9.72 -10.04
N PRO A 37 10.41 -9.03 -11.18
CA PRO A 37 11.01 -7.70 -11.22
C PRO A 37 10.35 -6.70 -10.27
N ILE A 38 11.16 -5.91 -9.55
CA ILE A 38 10.67 -4.97 -8.54
C ILE A 38 9.77 -3.89 -9.15
N ASP A 39 10.03 -3.47 -10.38
CA ASP A 39 9.21 -2.51 -11.11
C ASP A 39 7.78 -3.03 -11.35
N LEU A 40 7.64 -4.33 -11.64
CA LEU A 40 6.33 -4.97 -11.81
C LEU A 40 5.54 -4.99 -10.49
N VAL A 41 6.23 -5.29 -9.38
CA VAL A 41 5.62 -5.25 -8.04
C VAL A 41 5.17 -3.83 -7.69
N GLN A 42 6.03 -2.83 -7.89
CA GLN A 42 5.71 -1.43 -7.60
C GLN A 42 4.56 -0.92 -8.47
N HIS A 43 4.56 -1.26 -9.76
CA HIS A 43 3.48 -0.91 -10.67
C HIS A 43 2.14 -1.50 -10.20
N ALA A 44 2.12 -2.77 -9.78
CA ALA A 44 0.90 -3.41 -9.29
C ALA A 44 0.33 -2.72 -8.03
N ILE A 45 1.19 -2.25 -7.12
CA ILE A 45 0.79 -1.49 -5.93
C ILE A 45 0.14 -0.17 -6.33
N HIS A 46 0.80 0.59 -7.20
CA HIS A 46 0.32 1.90 -7.67
C HIS A 46 -1.00 1.76 -8.42
N ASP A 47 -1.13 0.73 -9.26
CA ASP A 47 -2.36 0.37 -9.96
C ASP A 47 -3.50 0.00 -9.01
N GLY A 48 -3.21 -0.77 -7.95
CA GLY A 48 -4.19 -1.13 -6.94
C GLY A 48 -4.74 0.08 -6.17
N VAL A 49 -3.86 1.01 -5.80
CA VAL A 49 -4.23 2.28 -5.17
C VAL A 49 -5.09 3.12 -6.11
N LYS A 50 -4.66 3.30 -7.37
CA LYS A 50 -5.43 4.04 -8.39
C LYS A 50 -6.83 3.48 -8.60
N ARG A 51 -6.97 2.16 -8.73
CA ARG A 51 -8.29 1.50 -8.90
C ARG A 51 -9.18 1.70 -7.68
N THR A 52 -8.60 1.64 -6.49
CA THR A 52 -9.32 1.86 -5.23
C THR A 52 -9.82 3.29 -5.11
N LEU A 53 -8.98 4.28 -5.45
CA LEU A 53 -9.35 5.69 -5.46
C LEU A 53 -10.46 5.97 -6.46
N ASN A 54 -10.35 5.48 -7.70
CA ASN A 54 -11.38 5.62 -8.72
C ASN A 54 -12.74 5.03 -8.30
N ARG A 55 -12.75 4.04 -7.41
CA ARG A 55 -13.99 3.45 -6.89
C ARG A 55 -14.61 4.30 -5.77
N ILE A 56 -13.79 4.95 -4.94
CA ILE A 56 -14.25 5.72 -3.77
C ILE A 56 -14.67 7.13 -4.20
N ASP A 57 -13.97 7.73 -5.17
CA ASP A 57 -14.31 9.03 -5.74
C ASP A 57 -14.23 8.97 -7.28
N PRO A 58 -15.28 8.44 -7.94
CA PRO A 58 -15.30 8.30 -9.39
C PRO A 58 -15.41 9.63 -10.15
N ALA A 59 -15.77 10.73 -9.47
CA ALA A 59 -15.96 12.06 -10.06
C ALA A 59 -14.89 13.08 -9.66
N GLY A 60 -13.99 12.74 -8.73
CA GLY A 60 -12.82 13.55 -8.34
C GLY A 60 -13.13 14.84 -7.58
N GLY A 61 -14.27 14.93 -6.87
CA GLY A 61 -14.70 16.28 -6.43
C GLY A 61 -15.78 16.46 -5.36
N THR A 62 -16.22 15.48 -4.56
CA THR A 62 -17.32 15.76 -3.59
C THR A 62 -17.18 15.18 -2.19
N GLY A 63 -15.96 14.85 -1.74
CA GLY A 63 -15.72 14.59 -0.32
C GLY A 63 -15.78 15.89 0.50
N THR A 64 -16.60 15.93 1.56
CA THR A 64 -16.72 17.03 2.54
C THR A 64 -15.45 17.28 3.40
N THR A 65 -14.31 16.70 3.04
CA THR A 65 -13.00 16.84 3.68
C THR A 65 -12.05 17.61 2.78
N ASP A 66 -11.13 18.39 3.38
CA ASP A 66 -10.14 19.16 2.64
C ASP A 66 -9.40 18.27 1.61
N PRO A 67 -9.59 18.51 0.31
CA PRO A 67 -9.00 17.67 -0.74
C PRO A 67 -7.48 17.76 -0.78
N VAL A 68 -6.85 18.77 -0.16
CA VAL A 68 -5.40 18.86 0.01
C VAL A 68 -4.92 17.90 1.10
N ALA A 69 -5.65 17.78 2.21
CA ALA A 69 -5.36 16.83 3.28
C ALA A 69 -5.50 15.38 2.78
N ASP A 70 -6.55 15.08 1.99
CA ASP A 70 -6.71 13.77 1.35
C ASP A 70 -5.55 13.47 0.38
N ARG A 71 -5.12 14.44 -0.43
CA ARG A 71 -4.00 14.22 -1.37
C ARG A 71 -2.65 14.01 -0.69
N SER A 72 -2.31 14.82 0.32
CA SER A 72 -1.05 14.66 1.07
C SER A 72 -1.01 13.30 1.77
N PHE A 73 -2.11 12.94 2.44
CA PHE A 73 -2.23 11.64 3.10
C PHE A 73 -2.06 10.48 2.12
N LEU A 74 -2.65 10.56 0.93
CA LEU A 74 -2.51 9.53 -0.10
C LEU A 74 -1.07 9.39 -0.60
N VAL A 75 -0.36 10.50 -0.76
CA VAL A 75 1.07 10.48 -1.12
C VAL A 75 1.88 9.82 -0.02
N ASP A 76 1.67 10.20 1.25
CA ASP A 76 2.38 9.63 2.40
C ASP A 76 2.10 8.13 2.55
N MET A 77 0.85 7.72 2.34
CA MET A 77 0.45 6.31 2.36
C MET A 77 1.11 5.52 1.22
N LEU A 78 1.14 6.07 -0.01
CA LEU A 78 1.77 5.41 -1.15
C LEU A 78 3.29 5.30 -0.99
N ASP A 79 3.92 6.34 -0.43
CA ASP A 79 5.34 6.33 -0.09
C ASP A 79 5.67 5.24 0.94
N LEU A 80 4.88 5.14 2.02
CA LEU A 80 5.04 4.10 3.03
C LEU A 80 4.95 2.70 2.42
N LEU A 81 3.94 2.42 1.60
CA LEU A 81 3.78 1.12 0.92
C LEU A 81 4.98 0.82 0.00
N THR A 82 5.38 1.80 -0.81
CA THR A 82 6.49 1.69 -1.76
C THR A 82 7.81 1.42 -1.03
N CYS A 83 8.09 2.15 0.05
CA CYS A 83 9.28 2.01 0.87
C CYS A 83 9.33 0.67 1.60
N THR A 84 8.22 0.24 2.21
CA THR A 84 8.11 -1.04 2.90
C THR A 84 8.39 -2.22 1.96
N VAL A 85 7.75 -2.22 0.79
CA VAL A 85 7.94 -3.25 -0.24
C VAL A 85 9.38 -3.26 -0.75
N SER A 86 9.91 -2.09 -1.10
CA SER A 86 11.27 -1.99 -1.64
C SER A 86 12.31 -2.52 -0.65
N ARG A 87 12.15 -2.18 0.64
CA ARG A 87 13.08 -2.63 1.69
C ARG A 87 13.02 -4.15 1.85
N ALA A 88 11.83 -4.72 2.00
CA ALA A 88 11.66 -6.18 2.16
C ALA A 88 12.16 -6.95 0.92
N TYR A 89 11.88 -6.44 -0.28
CA TYR A 89 12.34 -7.01 -1.53
C TYR A 89 13.88 -7.02 -1.64
N VAL A 90 14.52 -5.88 -1.37
CA VAL A 90 16.00 -5.75 -1.40
C VAL A 90 16.65 -6.61 -0.33
N ASP A 91 16.09 -6.65 0.88
CA ASP A 91 16.62 -7.48 1.96
C ASP A 91 16.53 -8.96 1.61
N ALA A 92 15.46 -9.41 0.97
CA ALA A 92 15.31 -10.79 0.51
C ALA A 92 16.35 -11.18 -0.55
N ILE A 93 16.69 -10.28 -1.49
CA ILE A 93 17.76 -10.51 -2.47
C ILE A 93 19.11 -10.64 -1.77
N ARG A 94 19.41 -9.75 -0.81
CA ARG A 94 20.70 -9.75 -0.09
C ARG A 94 20.93 -11.00 0.74
N HIS A 95 19.87 -11.62 1.25
CA HIS A 95 19.94 -12.82 2.09
C HIS A 95 19.66 -14.12 1.32
N ARG A 96 19.62 -14.09 -0.01
CA ARG A 96 19.45 -15.31 -0.81
C ARG A 96 20.73 -16.16 -0.72
N PRO A 97 20.67 -17.42 -0.24
CA PRO A 97 21.83 -18.32 -0.31
C PRO A 97 22.17 -18.59 -1.78
N ALA A 98 23.47 -18.57 -2.08
CA ALA A 98 24.03 -18.80 -3.42
C ALA A 98 23.72 -20.21 -3.94
#